data_AF-A0A0C3S825-F1
#
_entry.id   AF-A0A0C3S825-F1
#
_cell.length_a   1.000
_cell.length_b   1.000
_cell.length_c   1.000
_cell.angle_alpha   90.00
_cell.angle_beta   90.00
_cell.angle_gamma   90.00
#
_symmetry.space_group_name_H-M   'P 1'
#
loop_
_entity.id
_entity.type
_entity.pdbx_description
1 polymer ?
#
loop_
_entity_poly.entity_id
_entity_poly.type
_entity_poly.pdbx_seq_one_letter_code
_entity_poly.pdbx_strand_id
1 'polypeptide(L)'
;PAGAQKTRARDLLRKHYGLGVGPPAPLHGKGVADPMDLDSTAFDAKAYYEQLITTSSLPTLIRKENELLNDIRELDSERQSLVYNHHHELIAASDTIAAMKARAENLDAEMDLLKAAFSEISRLSAEVAVE
;
A
#
# COMPACT_ATOMS: atom_id res chain seq x y z
N PRO A 1 4.63 18.38 -34.43
CA PRO A 1 4.70 17.04 -33.80
C PRO A 1 4.79 17.00 -32.25
N ALA A 2 4.41 18.05 -31.50
CA ALA A 2 4.54 18.10 -30.03
C ALA A 2 3.25 17.76 -29.22
N GLY A 3 2.15 17.39 -29.89
CA GLY A 3 0.83 17.23 -29.25
C GLY A 3 0.52 15.84 -28.66
N ALA A 4 1.25 14.80 -29.06
CA ALA A 4 0.90 13.41 -28.75
C ALA A 4 1.38 12.91 -27.37
N GLN A 5 2.40 13.53 -26.77
CA GLN A 5 2.91 13.14 -25.44
C GLN A 5 2.07 13.74 -24.30
N LYS A 6 1.50 14.94 -24.47
CA LYS A 6 0.65 15.59 -23.46
C LYS A 6 -0.65 14.83 -23.20
N THR A 7 -1.23 14.22 -24.22
CA THR A 7 -2.44 13.39 -24.09
C THR A 7 -2.15 12.10 -23.34
N ARG A 8 -1.04 11.41 -23.65
CA ARG A 8 -0.63 10.18 -22.94
C ARG A 8 -0.39 10.41 -21.44
N ALA A 9 0.30 11.49 -21.08
CA ALA A 9 0.54 11.82 -19.67
C ALA A 9 -0.78 12.13 -18.92
N ARG A 10 -1.68 12.89 -19.56
CA ARG A 10 -3.03 13.16 -19.01
C ARG A 10 -3.86 11.89 -18.86
N ASP A 11 -3.77 10.95 -19.79
CA ASP A 11 -4.53 9.70 -19.74
C ASP A 11 -3.99 8.73 -18.68
N LEU A 12 -2.67 8.71 -18.46
CA LEU A 12 -2.05 7.97 -17.35
C LEU A 12 -2.49 8.50 -15.99
N LEU A 13 -2.47 9.82 -15.81
CA LEU A 13 -2.93 10.45 -14.56
C LEU A 13 -4.42 10.19 -14.32
N ARG A 14 -5.25 10.24 -15.37
CA ARG A 14 -6.68 9.92 -15.25
C ARG A 14 -6.95 8.47 -14.83
N LYS A 15 -6.12 7.52 -15.28
CA LYS A 15 -6.20 6.11 -14.84
C LYS A 15 -5.76 5.96 -13.38
N HIS A 16 -4.71 6.66 -12.96
CA HIS A 16 -4.23 6.64 -11.58
C HIS A 16 -5.22 7.27 -10.59
N TYR A 17 -5.94 8.32 -10.98
CA TYR A 17 -6.89 9.03 -10.12
C TYR A 17 -8.36 8.64 -10.35
N GLY A 18 -8.64 7.62 -11.17
CA GLY A 18 -10.00 7.11 -11.40
C GLY A 18 -10.97 8.08 -12.12
N LEU A 19 -10.48 9.23 -12.61
CA LEU A 19 -11.27 10.33 -13.16
C LEU A 19 -11.81 10.08 -14.59
N GLY A 20 -11.63 8.88 -15.14
CA GLY A 20 -12.02 8.51 -16.50
C GLY A 20 -13.14 7.46 -16.59
N VAL A 21 -13.62 6.96 -15.45
CA VAL A 21 -14.75 6.04 -15.41
C VAL A 21 -16.00 6.91 -15.26
N GLY A 22 -17.03 6.67 -16.08
CA GLY A 22 -18.39 7.15 -15.80
C GLY A 22 -18.84 6.72 -14.40
N PRO A 23 -20.08 7.06 -13.95
CA PRO A 23 -20.53 6.75 -12.58
C PRO A 23 -20.07 5.34 -12.23
N PRO A 24 -19.26 5.19 -11.16
CA PRO A 24 -18.54 3.95 -10.94
C PRO A 24 -19.57 2.84 -11.02
N ALA A 25 -19.35 1.88 -11.92
CA ALA A 25 -20.03 0.61 -11.79
C ALA A 25 -19.84 0.23 -10.31
N PRO A 26 -20.95 -0.02 -9.57
CA PRO A 26 -20.88 -0.14 -8.13
C PRO A 26 -19.72 -1.08 -7.81
N LEU A 27 -18.84 -0.63 -6.92
CA LEU A 27 -17.78 -1.48 -6.38
C LEU A 27 -18.40 -2.85 -6.17
N HIS A 28 -17.78 -3.90 -6.72
CA HIS A 28 -18.16 -5.28 -6.42
C HIS A 28 -17.97 -5.49 -4.91
N GLY A 29 -19.02 -5.16 -4.15
CA GLY A 29 -18.99 -4.84 -2.74
C GLY A 29 -20.42 -4.62 -2.24
N LYS A 30 -21.24 -5.65 -2.46
CA LYS A 30 -22.59 -5.97 -1.96
C LYS A 30 -23.16 -6.97 -2.97
N GLY A 31 -22.71 -8.22 -2.97
CA GLY A 31 -22.95 -9.10 -1.83
C GLY A 31 -24.46 -9.09 -1.60
N VAL A 32 -25.20 -9.94 -2.31
CA VAL A 32 -26.45 -10.43 -1.72
C VAL A 32 -26.01 -10.94 -0.35
N ALA A 33 -26.56 -10.37 0.72
CA ALA A 33 -26.29 -10.82 2.07
C ALA A 33 -26.82 -12.26 2.16
N ASP A 34 -26.01 -13.21 1.72
CA ASP A 34 -26.33 -14.63 1.69
C ASP A 34 -25.86 -15.20 3.02
N PRO A 35 -26.78 -15.67 3.87
CA PRO A 35 -26.42 -16.32 5.13
C PRO A 35 -25.72 -17.67 4.94
N MET A 36 -25.75 -18.24 3.73
CA MET A 36 -25.16 -19.55 3.43
C MET A 36 -23.77 -19.46 2.77
N ASP A 37 -23.32 -18.26 2.42
CA ASP A 37 -22.00 -18.01 1.85
C ASP A 37 -20.98 -17.73 2.96
N LEU A 38 -19.89 -18.50 3.01
CA LEU A 38 -18.85 -18.37 4.04
C LEU A 38 -18.08 -17.05 3.96
N ASP A 39 -17.99 -16.45 2.76
CA ASP A 39 -17.28 -15.19 2.54
C ASP A 39 -18.19 -13.96 2.72
N SER A 40 -19.49 -14.20 2.93
CA SER A 40 -20.48 -13.14 3.10
C SER A 40 -20.46 -12.56 4.51
N THR A 41 -20.56 -11.23 4.58
CA THR A 41 -20.70 -10.51 5.86
C THR A 41 -21.97 -10.87 6.65
N ALA A 42 -22.94 -11.54 6.01
CA ALA A 42 -24.19 -11.96 6.61
C ALA A 42 -24.23 -13.46 6.94
N PHE A 43 -23.09 -14.15 6.83
CA PHE A 43 -22.97 -15.60 7.07
C PHE A 43 -23.56 -16.01 8.42
N ASP A 44 -24.49 -16.97 8.40
CA ASP A 44 -25.04 -17.62 9.59
C ASP A 44 -24.45 -19.03 9.71
N ALA A 45 -23.42 -19.14 10.55
CA ALA A 45 -22.73 -20.40 10.78
C ALA A 45 -23.65 -21.51 11.29
N LYS A 46 -24.68 -21.17 12.09
CA LYS A 46 -25.59 -22.15 12.66
C LYS A 46 -26.52 -22.70 11.59
N ALA A 47 -27.15 -21.83 10.81
CA ALA A 47 -28.02 -22.23 9.71
C ALA A 47 -27.26 -23.05 8.64
N TYR A 48 -26.04 -22.61 8.29
CA TYR A 48 -25.16 -23.34 7.38
C TYR A 48 -24.83 -24.74 7.90
N TYR A 49 -24.46 -24.87 9.18
CA TYR A 49 -24.14 -26.15 9.80
C TYR A 49 -25.36 -27.09 9.86
N GLU A 50 -26.52 -26.58 10.28
CA GLU A 50 -27.76 -27.36 10.35
C GLU A 50 -28.17 -27.89 8.98
N GLN A 51 -28.06 -27.06 7.94
CA GLN A 51 -28.30 -27.52 6.57
C GLN A 51 -27.26 -28.57 6.14
N LEU A 52 -25.98 -28.35 6.43
CA LEU A 52 -24.91 -29.25 6.02
C LEU A 52 -25.07 -30.65 6.64
N ILE A 53 -25.35 -30.75 7.94
CA ILE A 53 -25.50 -32.05 8.62
C ILE A 53 -26.79 -32.79 8.26
N THR A 54 -27.86 -32.05 7.92
CA THR A 54 -29.14 -32.67 7.53
C THR A 54 -29.19 -33.12 6.08
N THR A 55 -28.42 -32.49 5.19
CA THR A 55 -28.47 -32.75 3.74
C THR A 55 -27.28 -33.55 3.20
N SER A 56 -26.16 -33.60 3.93
CA SER A 56 -24.93 -34.26 3.46
C SER A 56 -24.72 -35.65 4.03
N SER A 57 -24.03 -36.49 3.26
CA SER A 57 -23.57 -37.80 3.74
C SER A 57 -22.32 -37.67 4.63
N LEU A 58 -22.08 -38.65 5.51
CA LEU A 58 -20.91 -38.66 6.39
C LEU A 58 -19.56 -38.53 5.63
N PRO A 59 -19.31 -39.24 4.51
CA PRO A 59 -18.08 -39.05 3.74
C PRO A 59 -17.91 -37.62 3.19
N THR A 60 -19.01 -36.97 2.82
CA THR A 60 -19.00 -35.58 2.36
C THR A 60 -18.65 -34.63 3.50
N LEU A 61 -19.19 -34.88 4.69
CA LEU A 61 -18.90 -34.08 5.88
C LEU A 61 -17.43 -34.18 6.29
N ILE A 62 -16.85 -35.38 6.28
CA ILE A 62 -15.42 -35.60 6.57
C ILE A 62 -14.54 -34.88 5.53
N ARG A 63 -14.92 -34.92 4.24
CA ARG A 63 -14.19 -34.18 3.21
C ARG A 63 -14.24 -32.68 3.48
N LYS A 64 -15.43 -32.16 3.80
CA LYS A 64 -15.62 -30.73 4.06
C LYS A 64 -14.86 -30.27 5.30
N GLU A 65 -14.79 -31.10 6.34
CA GLU A 65 -13.95 -30.84 7.51
C GLU A 65 -12.46 -30.70 7.13
N ASN A 66 -11.94 -31.64 6.32
CA ASN A 66 -10.55 -31.58 5.88
C ASN A 66 -10.25 -30.36 5.01
N GLU A 67 -11.18 -29.97 4.13
CA GLU A 67 -11.08 -28.73 3.35
C GLU A 67 -10.99 -27.52 4.29
N LEU A 68 -11.93 -27.37 5.22
CA LEU A 68 -11.94 -26.25 6.16
C LEU A 68 -10.67 -26.19 7.03
N LEU A 69 -10.14 -27.34 7.45
CA LEU A 69 -8.88 -27.38 8.20
C LEU A 69 -7.69 -26.90 7.37
N ASN A 70 -7.67 -27.16 6.07
CA ASN A 70 -6.64 -26.64 5.18
C ASN A 70 -6.82 -25.14 4.97
N ASP A 71 -8.05 -24.68 4.70
CA ASP A 71 -8.37 -23.28 4.51
C ASP A 71 -7.99 -22.45 5.75
N ILE A 72 -8.27 -22.94 6.97
CA ILE A 72 -7.88 -22.29 8.22
C ILE A 72 -6.36 -22.12 8.31
N ARG A 73 -5.59 -23.14 7.92
CA ARG A 73 -4.12 -23.09 7.97
C ARG A 73 -3.56 -22.14 6.93
N GLU A 74 -4.11 -22.16 5.72
CA GLU A 74 -3.73 -21.26 4.64
C GLU A 74 -4.02 -19.80 5.03
N LEU A 75 -5.23 -19.50 5.48
CA LEU A 75 -5.63 -18.16 5.93
C LEU A 75 -4.78 -17.66 7.11
N ASP A 76 -4.41 -18.51 8.07
CA ASP A 76 -3.49 -18.08 9.13
C ASP A 76 -2.08 -17.80 8.58
N SER A 77 -1.59 -18.61 7.65
CA SER A 77 -0.28 -18.36 7.01
C SER A 77 -0.26 -17.06 6.19
N GLU A 78 -1.34 -16.78 5.45
CA GLU A 78 -1.51 -15.54 4.69
C GLU A 78 -1.60 -14.33 5.61
N ARG A 79 -2.37 -14.44 6.70
CA ARG A 79 -2.47 -13.39 7.72
C ARG A 79 -1.11 -13.10 8.33
N GLN A 80 -0.33 -14.13 8.69
CA GLN A 80 1.01 -13.96 9.23
C GLN A 80 1.95 -13.29 8.21
N SER A 81 1.89 -13.71 6.94
CA SER A 81 2.67 -13.11 5.85
C SER A 81 2.33 -11.63 5.66
N LEU A 82 1.04 -11.29 5.63
CA LEU A 82 0.59 -9.92 5.46
C LEU A 82 1.05 -9.01 6.61
N VAL A 83 0.89 -9.49 7.85
CA VAL A 83 1.36 -8.78 9.05
C VAL A 83 2.87 -8.56 8.99
N TYR A 84 3.63 -9.59 8.62
CA TYR A 84 5.09 -9.48 8.47
C TYR A 84 5.48 -8.45 7.42
N ASN A 85 4.92 -8.55 6.20
CA ASN A 85 5.23 -7.65 5.10
C ASN A 85 4.89 -6.20 5.47
N HIS A 86 3.71 -5.96 6.04
CA HIS A 86 3.30 -4.62 6.44
C HIS A 86 4.20 -4.04 7.53
N HIS A 87 4.56 -4.82 8.56
CA HIS A 87 5.50 -4.34 9.58
C HIS A 87 6.89 -4.08 9.01
N HIS A 88 7.37 -4.94 8.11
CA HIS A 88 8.65 -4.77 7.46
C HIS A 88 8.69 -3.49 6.62
N GLU A 89 7.65 -3.23 5.84
CA GLU A 89 7.51 -2.00 5.05
C GLU A 89 7.43 -0.75 5.92
N LEU A 90 6.67 -0.79 7.02
CA LEU A 90 6.58 0.32 7.97
C LEU A 90 7.93 0.64 8.61
N ILE A 91 8.69 -0.38 8.99
CA ILE A 91 10.04 -0.21 9.54
C ILE A 91 10.96 0.42 8.48
N ALA A 92 10.97 -0.12 7.26
CA ALA A 92 11.79 0.43 6.17
C ALA A 92 11.43 1.88 5.82
N ALA A 93 10.15 2.23 5.84
CA ALA A 93 9.68 3.60 5.67
C ALA A 93 10.15 4.51 6.82
N SER A 94 10.07 4.03 8.07
CA SER A 94 10.58 4.76 9.24
C SER A 94 12.08 5.02 9.14
N ASP A 95 12.87 4.02 8.73
CA ASP A 95 14.32 4.15 8.54
C ASP A 95 14.63 5.17 7.43
N THR A 96 13.86 5.15 6.35
CA THR A 96 13.99 6.12 5.26
C THR A 96 13.71 7.55 5.75
N ILE A 97 12.65 7.75 6.55
CA ILE A 97 12.33 9.05 7.15
C ILE A 97 13.46 9.51 8.09
N ALA A 98 14.01 8.61 8.90
CA ALA A 98 15.13 8.93 9.79
C ALA A 98 16.37 9.37 9.00
N ALA A 99 16.73 8.64 7.93
CA ALA A 99 17.83 9.00 7.05
C ALA A 99 17.60 10.33 6.32
N MET A 100 16.36 10.60 5.86
CA MET A 100 15.99 11.88 5.26
C MET A 100 16.14 13.03 6.24
N LYS A 101 15.70 12.86 7.49
CA LYS A 101 15.85 13.86 8.56
C LYS A 101 17.32 14.18 8.83
N ALA A 102 18.16 13.16 9.01
CA ALA A 102 19.59 13.37 9.26
C ALA A 102 20.29 14.11 8.11
N ARG A 103 19.92 13.81 6.85
CA ARG A 103 20.43 14.56 5.69
C ARG A 103 19.97 16.01 5.67
N ALA A 104 18.71 16.27 6.02
CA ALA A 104 18.18 17.63 6.08
C ALA A 104 18.87 18.47 7.16
N GLU A 105 19.15 17.89 8.33
CA GLU A 105 19.88 18.57 9.41
C GLU A 105 21.33 18.90 9.02
N ASN A 106 22.01 18.01 8.27
CA ASN A 106 23.36 18.29 7.77
C ASN A 106 23.41 19.35 6.67
N LEU A 107 22.32 19.52 5.90
CA LEU A 107 22.28 20.48 4.80
C LEU A 107 22.44 21.93 5.29
N ASP A 108 21.84 22.28 6.42
CA ASP A 108 21.97 23.64 6.98
C ASP A 108 23.43 23.96 7.32
N ALA A 109 24.16 23.00 7.92
CA ALA A 109 25.58 23.16 8.22
C ALA A 109 26.43 23.30 6.95
N GLU A 110 26.13 22.52 5.90
CA GLU A 110 26.80 22.65 4.59
C GLU A 110 26.50 24.01 3.93
N MET A 111 25.29 24.53 4.06
CA MET A 111 24.92 25.86 3.54
C MET A 111 25.64 26.99 4.27
N ASP A 112 25.83 26.88 5.59
CA ASP A 112 26.59 27.88 6.34
C ASP A 112 28.08 27.86 6.00
N LEU A 113 28.68 26.68 5.79
CA LEU A 113 30.04 26.56 5.27
C LEU A 113 30.17 27.18 3.87
N LEU A 114 29.19 26.94 2.99
CA LEU A 114 29.18 27.51 1.64
C LEU A 114 29.09 29.05 1.67
N LYS A 115 28.24 29.62 2.53
CA LYS A 115 28.16 31.09 2.72
C LYS A 115 29.49 31.66 3.20
N ALA A 116 30.15 31.01 4.15
CA ALA A 116 31.45 31.44 4.67
C ALA A 116 32.51 31.47 3.56
N ALA A 117 32.58 30.40 2.75
CA ALA A 117 33.49 30.33 1.61
C ALA A 117 33.23 31.43 0.57
N PHE A 118 31.97 31.72 0.24
CA PHE A 118 31.63 32.83 -0.66
C PHE A 118 32.01 34.20 -0.10
N SER A 119 31.83 34.41 1.21
CA SER A 119 32.24 35.65 1.87
C SER A 119 33.77 35.82 1.82
N GLU A 120 34.52 34.73 1.98
CA GLU A 120 35.98 34.76 1.90
C GLU A 120 36.45 35.04 0.47
N ILE A 121 35.88 34.37 -0.53
CA ILE A 121 36.15 34.66 -1.96
C ILE A 121 35.86 36.13 -2.28
N SER A 122 34.73 36.65 -1.80
CA SER A 122 34.35 38.06 -2.02
C SER A 122 35.38 39.00 -1.40
N ARG A 123 35.84 38.72 -0.17
CA ARG A 123 36.88 39.50 0.51
C ARG A 123 38.19 39.49 -0.27
N LEU A 124 38.69 38.32 -0.67
CA LEU A 124 39.93 38.22 -1.45
C LEU A 124 39.80 38.92 -2.82
N SER A 125 38.65 38.81 -3.49
CA SER A 125 38.43 39.48 -4.77
C SER A 125 38.47 41.01 -4.67
N ALA A 126 37.94 41.56 -3.57
CA ALA A 126 37.99 43.01 -3.31
C ALA A 126 39.41 43.47 -2.97
N GLU A 127 40.19 42.64 -2.26
CA GLU A 127 41.59 42.92 -1.92
C GLU A 127 42.47 42.99 -3.18
N VAL A 128 42.31 42.04 -4.12
CA VAL A 128 43.02 42.04 -5.41
C VAL A 128 42.59 43.19 -6.32
N ALA A 129 41.34 43.65 -6.25
CA ALA A 129 40.84 44.73 -7.10
C ALA A 129 41.34 46.14 -6.71
N VAL A 130 41.93 46.29 -5.52
CA VAL A 130 42.48 47.56 -5.00
C VAL A 130 43.98 47.71 -5.31
N GLU A 131 44.64 46.63 -5.71
CA GLU A 131 46.03 46.59 -6.20
C GLU A 131 46.11 46.81 -7.72
#